data_AF-A0A7C0UQF3-F1
#
_entry.id   AF-A0A7C0UQF3-F1
#
_cell.length_a   1.000
_cell.length_b   1.000
_cell.length_c   1.000
_cell.angle_alpha   90.00
_cell.angle_beta   90.00
_cell.angle_gamma   90.00
#
_symmetry.space_group_name_H-M   'P 1'
#
loop_
_entity.id
_entity.type
_entity.pdbx_description
1 polymer ?
#
loop_
_entity_poly.entity_id
_entity_poly.type
_entity_poly.pdbx_seq_one_letter_code
_entity_poly.pdbx_strand_id
1 'polypeptide(L)'
;VVNIIERHIGAGVTKEEAVKLGLPPKDYTPKTLEEKIVAHADNLIDGNRKQKISEEVERQLKKGNKDYAERLMKLHRELSQICGIDLDEI
;
A
#
# COMPACT_ATOMS: atom_id res chain seq x y z
N VAL A 1 11.51 4.45 12.06
CA VAL A 1 12.17 3.54 11.11
C VAL A 1 11.82 2.06 11.37
N VAL A 2 11.95 1.53 12.60
CA VAL A 2 11.61 0.11 12.90
C VAL A 2 10.18 -0.29 12.48
N ASN A 3 9.20 0.62 12.66
CA ASN A 3 7.79 0.36 12.33
C ASN A 3 7.50 0.20 10.83
N ILE A 4 8.44 0.58 9.94
CA ILE A 4 8.28 0.38 8.49
C ILE A 4 8.14 -1.11 8.17
N ILE A 5 8.89 -1.97 8.87
CA ILE A 5 8.88 -3.41 8.64
C ILE A 5 7.48 -4.00 8.87
N GLU A 6 6.74 -3.52 9.86
CA GLU A 6 5.38 -4.02 10.11
C GLU A 6 4.31 -3.27 9.31
N ARG A 7 4.62 -2.13 8.68
CA ARG A 7 3.66 -1.24 7.99
C ARG A 7 3.82 -1.10 6.48
N HIS A 8 4.88 -1.69 5.90
CA HIS A 8 5.19 -1.52 4.47
C HIS A 8 4.34 -2.39 3.54
N ILE A 9 3.66 -3.44 4.05
CA ILE A 9 2.98 -4.41 3.19
C ILE A 9 1.84 -3.73 2.45
N GLY A 10 2.06 -3.53 1.15
CA GLY A 10 1.27 -2.75 0.22
C GLY A 10 0.61 -1.47 0.76
N ALA A 11 -0.72 -1.43 0.98
CA ALA A 11 -1.40 -0.24 1.54
C ALA A 11 -1.57 -0.27 3.07
N GLY A 12 -0.98 -1.28 3.70
CA GLY A 12 -1.14 -1.60 5.11
C GLY A 12 -2.43 -2.36 5.44
N VAL A 13 -2.40 -2.99 6.61
CA VAL A 13 -3.45 -3.88 7.13
C VAL A 13 -4.13 -3.21 8.33
N THR A 14 -5.45 -3.04 8.30
CA THR A 14 -6.17 -2.48 9.44
C THR A 14 -6.19 -3.45 10.62
N LYS A 15 -6.56 -2.97 11.80
CA LYS A 15 -6.69 -3.82 12.98
C LYS A 15 -7.70 -4.96 12.78
N GLU A 16 -8.80 -4.69 12.11
CA GLU A 16 -9.86 -5.66 11.83
C GLU A 16 -9.39 -6.72 10.84
N GLU A 17 -8.65 -6.31 9.81
CA GLU A 17 -8.03 -7.21 8.84
C GLU A 17 -6.95 -8.07 9.51
N ALA A 18 -6.14 -7.48 10.38
CA ALA A 18 -5.13 -8.20 11.15
C ALA A 18 -5.74 -9.32 12.00
N VAL A 19 -6.85 -9.04 12.68
CA VAL A 19 -7.60 -10.05 13.45
C VAL A 19 -8.09 -11.19 12.55
N LYS A 20 -8.66 -10.86 11.37
CA LYS A 20 -9.12 -11.88 10.40
C LYS A 20 -7.98 -12.75 9.86
N LEU A 21 -6.77 -12.19 9.77
CA LEU A 21 -5.55 -12.88 9.32
C LEU A 21 -4.83 -13.63 10.45
N GLY A 22 -5.33 -13.57 11.69
CA GLY A 22 -4.68 -14.19 12.85
C GLY A 22 -3.42 -13.47 13.32
N LEU A 23 -3.22 -12.22 12.89
CA LEU A 23 -2.12 -11.36 13.33
C LEU A 23 -2.46 -10.70 14.68
N PRO A 24 -1.45 -10.21 15.43
CA PRO A 24 -1.71 -9.40 16.62
C PRO A 24 -2.62 -8.20 16.27
N PRO A 25 -3.61 -7.86 17.12
CA PRO A 25 -4.66 -6.89 16.82
C PRO A 25 -4.14 -5.45 16.88
N LYS A 26 -3.32 -5.08 15.90
CA LYS A 26 -2.69 -3.77 15.73
C LYS A 26 -3.05 -3.20 14.37
N ASP A 27 -2.89 -1.89 14.25
CA ASP A 27 -3.01 -1.19 12.98
C ASP A 27 -1.64 -1.11 12.29
N TYR A 28 -1.53 -1.80 11.17
CA TYR A 28 -0.34 -1.90 10.33
C TYR A 28 -0.41 -0.96 9.13
N THR A 29 -1.29 0.04 9.15
CA THR A 29 -1.33 1.06 8.10
C THR A 29 -0.16 2.05 8.22
N PRO A 30 0.45 2.47 7.09
CA PRO A 30 1.54 3.44 7.12
C PRO A 30 1.03 4.79 7.66
N LYS A 31 1.77 5.38 8.61
CA LYS A 31 1.41 6.62 9.31
C LYS A 31 2.30 7.78 8.91
N THR A 32 3.61 7.57 8.92
CA THR A 32 4.61 8.60 8.60
C THR A 32 4.86 8.67 7.09
N LEU A 33 5.47 9.76 6.62
CA LEU A 33 5.80 9.93 5.21
C LEU A 33 6.77 8.83 4.74
N GLU A 34 7.76 8.50 5.55
CA GLU A 34 8.74 7.44 5.25
C GLU A 34 8.09 6.06 5.15
N GLU A 35 7.16 5.75 6.06
CA GLU A 35 6.36 4.50 5.98
C GLU A 35 5.52 4.46 4.70
N LYS A 36 4.89 5.57 4.32
CA LYS A 36 4.09 5.68 3.10
C LYS A 36 4.94 5.53 1.83
N ILE A 37 6.13 6.13 1.79
CA ILE A 37 7.05 6.02 0.65
C ILE A 37 7.46 4.56 0.44
N VAL A 38 7.88 3.87 1.50
CA VAL A 38 8.30 2.46 1.39
C VAL A 38 7.13 1.56 1.00
N ALA A 39 5.96 1.77 1.63
CA ALA A 39 4.75 1.02 1.30
C ALA A 39 4.33 1.22 -0.17
N HIS A 40 4.42 2.45 -0.69
CA HIS A 40 4.11 2.70 -2.09
C HIS A 40 5.14 2.10 -3.05
N ALA A 41 6.43 2.19 -2.71
CA ALA A 41 7.49 1.57 -3.51
C ALA A 41 7.27 0.05 -3.64
N ASP A 42 6.89 -0.63 -2.56
CA ASP A 42 6.49 -2.05 -2.56
C ASP A 42 5.33 -2.31 -3.53
N ASN A 43 4.27 -1.49 -3.51
CA ASN A 43 3.13 -1.62 -4.42
C ASN A 43 3.46 -1.48 -5.90
N LEU A 44 4.50 -0.72 -6.25
CA LEU A 44 4.92 -0.50 -7.64
C LEU A 44 5.81 -1.61 -8.19
N ILE A 45 6.11 -2.65 -7.39
CA ILE A 45 6.92 -3.79 -7.80
C ILE A 45 6.11 -5.08 -7.66
N ASP A 46 6.06 -5.87 -8.75
CA ASP A 46 5.56 -7.25 -8.75
C ASP A 46 6.74 -8.20 -9.01
N GLY A 47 7.22 -8.84 -7.94
CA GLY A 47 8.42 -9.68 -7.99
C GLY A 47 9.67 -8.86 -8.33
N ASN A 48 10.13 -8.93 -9.58
CA ASN A 48 11.28 -8.17 -10.08
C ASN A 48 10.91 -7.17 -11.18
N ARG A 49 9.61 -6.94 -11.42
CA ARG A 49 9.10 -6.07 -12.47
C ARG A 49 8.41 -4.85 -11.88
N LYS A 50 8.67 -3.67 -12.43
CA LYS A 50 7.85 -2.49 -12.15
C LYS A 50 6.45 -2.66 -12.73
N GLN A 51 5.42 -2.36 -11.95
CA GLN A 51 4.02 -2.35 -12.37
C GLN A 51 3.40 -0.98 -12.10
N LYS A 52 2.32 -0.66 -12.80
CA LYS A 52 1.48 0.50 -12.48
C LYS A 52 0.65 0.21 -11.24
N ILE A 53 0.29 1.24 -10.47
CA ILE A 53 -0.61 1.07 -9.32
C ILE A 53 -1.96 0.48 -9.75
N SER A 54 -2.41 0.81 -10.96
CA SER A 54 -3.68 0.32 -11.51
C SER A 54 -3.70 -1.20 -11.69
N GLU A 55 -2.56 -1.83 -12.02
CA GLU A 55 -2.44 -3.29 -12.13
C GLU A 55 -2.65 -3.96 -10.77
N GLU A 56 -2.02 -3.45 -9.73
CA GLU A 56 -2.17 -3.98 -8.37
C GLU A 56 -3.59 -3.74 -7.82
N VAL A 57 -4.16 -2.57 -8.08
CA VAL A 57 -5.55 -2.25 -7.72
C VAL A 57 -6.53 -3.22 -8.39
N GLU A 58 -6.39 -3.48 -9.69
CA GLU A 58 -7.24 -4.43 -10.39
C GLU A 58 -7.10 -5.86 -9.82
N ARG A 59 -5.86 -6.26 -9.50
CA ARG A 59 -5.57 -7.57 -8.88
C ARG A 59 -6.30 -7.72 -7.54
N GLN A 60 -6.31 -6.68 -6.71
CA GLN A 60 -6.97 -6.71 -5.40
C GLN A 60 -8.49 -6.66 -5.52
N LEU A 61 -9.03 -5.91 -6.49
CA LEU A 61 -10.46 -5.92 -6.80
C LEU A 61 -10.94 -7.31 -7.24
N LYS A 62 -10.17 -8.02 -8.08
CA LYS A 62 -10.46 -9.41 -8.49
C LYS A 62 -10.47 -10.39 -7.31
N LYS A 63 -9.66 -10.13 -6.27
CA LYS A 63 -9.65 -10.91 -5.01
C LYS A 63 -10.79 -10.53 -4.05
N GLY A 64 -11.59 -9.51 -4.38
CA GLY A 64 -12.67 -9.00 -3.51
C GLY A 64 -12.20 -8.03 -2.43
N ASN A 65 -10.93 -7.61 -2.44
CA ASN A 65 -10.33 -6.72 -1.45
C ASN A 65 -10.59 -5.24 -1.78
N LYS A 66 -11.86 -4.85 -1.83
CA LYS A 66 -12.28 -3.49 -2.25
C LYS A 66 -11.67 -2.39 -1.38
N ASP A 67 -11.80 -2.49 -0.06
CA ASP A 67 -11.29 -1.49 0.88
C ASP A 67 -9.77 -1.34 0.76
N TYR A 68 -9.05 -2.44 0.54
CA TYR A 68 -7.61 -2.43 0.33
C TYR A 68 -7.23 -1.73 -0.99
N ALA A 69 -7.95 -2.03 -2.07
CA ALA A 69 -7.75 -1.40 -3.38
C ALA A 69 -7.99 0.12 -3.34
N GLU A 70 -8.98 0.58 -2.56
CA GLU A 70 -9.22 2.01 -2.32
C GLU A 70 -8.06 2.67 -1.57
N ARG A 71 -7.50 1.98 -0.56
CA ARG A 71 -6.33 2.49 0.17
C ARG A 71 -5.07 2.58 -0.69
N LEU A 72 -4.84 1.61 -1.58
CA LEU A 72 -3.75 1.66 -2.58
C LEU A 72 -3.85 2.93 -3.44
N MET A 73 -5.02 3.16 -4.04
CA MET A 73 -5.26 4.34 -4.87
C MET A 73 -5.11 5.65 -4.09
N LYS A 74 -5.57 5.67 -2.83
CA LYS A 74 -5.44 6.85 -1.97
C LYS A 74 -3.97 7.16 -1.65
N LEU A 75 -3.19 6.15 -1.29
CA LEU A 75 -1.76 6.29 -1.00
C LEU A 75 -0.99 6.79 -2.22
N HIS A 76 -1.25 6.20 -3.39
CA HIS A 76 -0.63 6.63 -4.64
C HIS A 76 -0.97 8.08 -4.98
N ARG A 77 -2.25 8.48 -4.91
CA ARG A 77 -2.67 9.87 -5.16
C ARG A 77 -2.01 10.85 -4.20
N GLU A 78 -1.95 10.50 -2.91
CA GLU A 78 -1.31 11.34 -1.89
C GLU A 78 0.15 11.62 -2.24
N LEU A 79 0.92 10.58 -2.57
CA LEU A 79 2.35 10.73 -2.85
C LEU A 79 2.61 11.36 -4.22
N SER A 80 1.83 11.03 -5.25
CA SER A 80 1.90 11.70 -6.56
C SER A 80 1.64 13.20 -6.44
N GLN A 81 0.70 13.61 -5.58
CA GLN A 81 0.45 15.03 -5.29
C GLN A 81 1.64 15.70 -4.59
N ILE A 82 2.25 15.05 -3.61
CA ILE A 82 3.44 15.57 -2.90
C ILE A 82 4.63 15.71 -3.87
N CYS A 83 4.81 14.75 -4.77
CA CYS A 83 5.90 14.75 -5.76
C CYS A 83 5.66 15.68 -6.95
N GLY A 84 4.40 16.07 -7.22
CA GLY A 84 4.05 16.90 -8.37
C GLY A 84 4.11 16.16 -9.72
N ILE A 85 4.21 14.83 -9.70
CA ILE A 85 4.24 13.93 -10.86
C ILE A 85 3.49 12.66 -10.50
N ASP A 86 2.86 12.03 -11.50
CA ASP A 86 2.32 10.69 -11.33
C ASP A 86 3.45 9.68 -11.11
N LEU A 87 3.45 8.98 -9.97
CA LEU A 87 4.48 8.02 -9.62
C LEU A 87 4.50 6.76 -10.53
N ASP A 88 3.45 6.53 -11.31
CA ASP A 88 3.47 5.52 -12.38
C ASP A 88 4.43 5.91 -13.53
N GLU A 89 4.80 7.19 -13.65
CA GLU A 89 5.64 7.74 -14.73
C GLU A 89 7.14 7.86 -14.36
N ILE A 90 7.52 7.46 -13.14
CA ILE A 90 8.92 7.48 -12.68
C ILE A 90 9.77 6.36 -13.30
#